data_AF-A0A2V7B982-F1
#
_entry.id   AF-A0A2V7B982-F1
#
_cell.length_a   1.000
_cell.length_b   1.000
_cell.length_c   1.000
_cell.angle_alpha   90.00
_cell.angle_beta   90.00
_cell.angle_gamma   90.00
#
_symmetry.space_group_name_H-M   'P 1'
#
loop_
_entity.id
_entity.type
_entity.pdbx_description
1 polymer ?
#
loop_
_entity_poly.entity_id
_entity_poly.type
_entity_poly.pdbx_seq_one_letter_code
_entity_poly.pdbx_strand_id
1 'polypeptide(L)'
;MSHRERRRILICPASGHAVNDPVGPFCGDHGARMFSDCPACGSEWSRTRDPRGEKGTDFCAQCGNPAPWLSRTELIQWLKACVQATDLEPAKRRELQEALDRIAELAPDDTKTAAGWDRLRAVAPRVWELAKPVINVLIGEGVRKMLRL
;
A
#
# COMPACT_ATOMS: atom_id res chain seq x y z
N MET A 1 20.52 24.23 28.04
CA MET A 1 19.29 23.64 27.48
C MET A 1 19.69 22.77 26.30
N SER A 2 19.71 21.44 26.48
CA SER A 2 20.16 20.49 25.46
C SER A 2 19.04 20.30 24.44
N HIS A 3 19.15 20.94 23.28
CA HIS A 3 18.40 20.52 22.10
C HIS A 3 18.92 19.12 21.73
N ARG A 4 18.25 18.07 22.21
CA ARG A 4 18.30 16.77 21.54
C ARG A 4 17.73 17.01 20.15
N GLU A 5 18.59 17.31 19.18
CA GLU A 5 18.28 17.06 17.77
C GLU A 5 17.76 15.63 17.71
N ARG A 6 16.46 15.47 17.46
CA ARG A 6 15.89 14.14 17.24
C ARG A 6 16.63 13.60 16.03
N ARG A 7 17.42 12.53 16.21
CA ARG A 7 18.04 11.80 15.11
C ARG A 7 16.98 11.58 14.05
N ARG A 8 17.24 12.10 12.85
CA ARG A 8 16.29 12.02 11.76
C ARG A 8 16.40 10.61 11.20
N ILE A 9 15.33 9.84 11.35
CA ILE A 9 15.26 8.48 10.84
C ILE A 9 14.31 8.50 9.65
N LEU A 10 14.83 8.10 8.49
CA LEU A 10 14.05 8.00 7.27
C LEU A 10 13.94 6.53 6.84
N ILE A 11 12.86 6.19 6.17
CA ILE A 11 12.57 4.82 5.75
C ILE A 11 12.76 4.72 4.25
N CYS A 12 13.49 3.69 3.81
CA CYS A 12 13.61 3.39 2.40
C CYS A 12 12.30 2.76 1.88
N PRO A 13 11.66 3.32 0.84
CA PRO A 13 10.42 2.76 0.31
C PRO A 13 10.60 1.42 -0.43
N ALA A 14 11.82 1.05 -0.83
CA ALA A 14 12.08 -0.17 -1.57
C ALA A 14 12.08 -1.44 -0.70
N SER A 15 12.53 -1.34 0.56
CA SER A 15 12.67 -2.49 1.45
C SER A 15 12.25 -2.25 2.90
N GLY A 16 11.88 -1.00 3.23
CA GLY A 16 11.42 -0.61 4.55
C GLY A 16 12.52 -0.47 5.61
N HIS A 17 13.79 -0.69 5.27
CA HIS A 17 14.87 -0.48 6.25
C HIS A 17 14.95 1.00 6.66
N ALA A 18 15.27 1.23 7.93
CA ALA A 18 15.47 2.57 8.45
C ALA A 18 16.92 3.02 8.25
N VAL A 19 17.10 4.27 7.84
CA VAL A 19 18.39 4.94 7.72
C VAL A 19 18.49 5.97 8.84
N ASN A 20 19.48 5.77 9.71
CA ASN A 20 19.78 6.68 10.81
C ASN A 20 20.68 7.81 10.32
N ASP A 21 20.33 9.04 10.65
CA ASP A 21 21.11 10.25 10.34
C ASP A 21 21.53 10.33 8.86
N PRO A 22 20.57 10.25 7.92
CA PRO A 22 20.88 10.21 6.50
C PRO A 22 21.53 11.52 6.03
N VAL A 23 22.58 11.40 5.22
CA VAL A 23 23.31 12.54 4.62
C VAL A 23 22.45 13.31 3.61
N GLY A 24 21.41 12.68 3.06
CA GLY A 24 20.52 13.29 2.07
C GLY A 24 19.14 12.61 2.01
N PRO A 25 18.25 13.07 1.10
CA PRO A 25 16.87 12.57 1.03
C PRO A 25 16.72 11.23 0.31
N PHE A 26 17.79 10.66 -0.26
CA PHE A 26 17.76 9.41 -1.01
C PHE A 26 18.49 8.29 -0.25
N CYS A 27 17.98 7.07 -0.36
CA CYS A 27 18.59 5.87 0.21
C CYS A 27 19.88 5.55 -0.56
N GLY A 28 21.00 5.37 0.14
CA GLY A 28 22.28 5.02 -0.47
C GLY A 28 22.28 3.67 -1.19
N ASP A 29 21.49 2.71 -0.69
CA ASP A 29 21.46 1.34 -1.23
C ASP A 29 20.53 1.19 -2.44
N HIS A 30 19.46 1.99 -2.52
CA HIS A 30 18.41 1.80 -3.51
C HIS A 30 18.17 3.03 -4.41
N GLY A 31 18.77 4.19 -4.10
CA GLY A 31 18.54 5.45 -4.82
C GLY A 31 17.13 6.04 -4.67
N ALA A 32 16.24 5.39 -3.92
CA ALA A 32 14.86 5.83 -3.73
C ALA A 32 14.77 6.97 -2.72
N ARG A 33 13.86 7.92 -2.96
CA ARG A 33 13.58 9.02 -2.02
C ARG A 33 12.97 8.44 -0.75
N MET A 34 13.64 8.64 0.38
CA MET A 34 13.21 8.14 1.68
C MET A 34 12.10 9.02 2.25
N PHE A 35 11.32 8.45 3.18
CA PHE A 35 10.19 9.14 3.80
C PHE A 35 10.17 8.92 5.31
N SER A 36 9.59 9.87 6.05
CA SER A 36 9.30 9.78 7.49
C SER A 36 7.81 9.69 7.78
N ASP A 37 6.97 10.15 6.85
CA ASP A 37 5.55 10.35 7.07
C ASP A 37 4.72 9.55 6.05
N CYS A 38 3.53 9.15 6.47
CA CYS A 38 2.58 8.44 5.63
C CYS A 38 2.15 9.33 4.45
N PRO A 39 2.31 8.86 3.19
CA PRO A 39 1.91 9.65 2.03
C PRO A 39 0.39 9.82 1.93
N ALA A 40 -0.41 8.99 2.61
CA ALA A 40 -1.86 9.06 2.59
C ALA A 40 -2.44 10.01 3.65
N CYS A 41 -1.91 10.00 4.88
CA CYS A 41 -2.49 10.77 6.00
C CYS A 41 -1.53 11.78 6.65
N GLY A 42 -0.26 11.84 6.24
CA GLY A 42 0.75 12.76 6.76
C GLY A 42 1.26 12.46 8.18
N SER A 43 0.77 11.39 8.83
CA SER A 43 1.26 10.98 10.15
C SER A 43 2.64 10.33 10.09
N GLU A 44 3.45 10.47 11.14
CA GLU A 44 4.75 9.80 11.25
C GLU A 44 4.62 8.28 11.03
N TRP A 45 5.46 7.74 10.17
CA TRP A 45 5.45 6.31 9.87
C TRP A 45 5.99 5.51 11.05
N SER A 46 5.21 4.53 11.48
CA SER A 46 5.59 3.70 12.62
C SER A 46 6.77 2.79 12.28
N ARG A 47 7.60 2.52 13.28
CA ARG A 47 8.80 1.69 13.16
C ARG A 47 8.69 0.51 14.09
N THR A 48 9.29 -0.59 13.68
CA THR A 48 9.53 -1.77 14.50
C THR A 48 11.03 -2.05 14.54
N ARG A 49 11.45 -2.85 15.51
CA ARG A 49 12.82 -3.34 15.59
C ARG A 49 12.80 -4.85 15.37
N ASP A 50 13.59 -5.31 14.41
CA ASP A 50 13.89 -6.72 14.20
C ASP A 50 15.37 -6.99 14.55
N PRO A 51 15.84 -8.26 14.52
CA PRO A 51 17.24 -8.58 14.80
C PRO A 51 18.26 -7.93 13.84
N ARG A 52 17.84 -7.43 12.68
CA ARG A 52 18.67 -6.79 11.66
C ARG A 52 18.70 -5.27 11.81
N GLY A 53 17.78 -4.67 12.57
CA GLY A 53 17.78 -3.25 12.88
C GLY A 53 16.38 -2.66 13.02
N GLU A 54 16.30 -1.33 12.90
CA GLU A 54 15.01 -0.64 12.77
C GLU A 54 14.47 -0.77 11.35
N LYS A 55 13.16 -1.03 11.24
CA LYS A 55 12.42 -1.14 9.98
C LYS A 55 11.10 -0.36 10.11
N GLY A 56 10.62 0.22 9.03
CA GLY A 56 9.24 0.68 8.95
C GLY A 56 8.25 -0.47 9.13
N THR A 57 7.10 -0.20 9.75
CA THR A 57 5.99 -1.15 9.81
C THR A 57 5.33 -1.28 8.44
N ASP A 58 4.77 -2.46 8.15
CA ASP A 58 4.15 -2.75 6.86
C ASP A 58 2.86 -1.95 6.59
N PHE A 59 2.26 -1.39 7.64
CA PHE A 59 1.08 -0.52 7.54
C PHE A 59 1.26 0.72 8.40
N CYS A 60 0.68 1.83 7.96
CA CYS A 60 0.56 3.03 8.77
C CYS A 60 -0.34 2.75 9.97
N ALA A 61 0.15 2.96 11.21
CA ALA A 61 -0.65 2.73 12.41
C ALA A 61 -1.85 3.67 12.56
N GLN A 62 -1.85 4.83 11.88
CA GLN A 62 -2.91 5.82 11.97
C GLN A 62 -4.06 5.60 10.96
N CYS A 63 -3.73 5.24 9.72
CA CYS A 63 -4.75 5.11 8.66
C CYS A 63 -4.81 3.73 8.00
N GLY A 64 -3.92 2.80 8.37
CA GLY A 64 -3.87 1.46 7.80
C GLY A 64 -3.38 1.39 6.35
N ASN A 65 -2.91 2.51 5.76
CA ASN A 65 -2.35 2.51 4.41
C ASN A 65 -1.13 1.57 4.34
N PRO A 66 -1.04 0.70 3.32
CA PRO A 66 0.08 -0.22 3.19
C PRO A 66 1.38 0.50 2.85
N ALA A 67 2.50 -0.12 3.21
CA ALA A 67 3.82 0.32 2.86
C ALA A 67 4.15 0.06 1.38
N PRO A 68 5.02 0.88 0.76
CA PRO A 68 5.39 0.73 -0.65
C PRO A 68 6.22 -0.51 -0.97
N TRP A 69 6.83 -1.17 0.03
CA TRP A 69 7.61 -2.40 -0.16
C TRP A 69 6.77 -3.68 -0.11
N LEU A 70 5.46 -3.58 0.13
CA LEU A 70 4.59 -4.76 0.12
C LEU A 70 4.45 -5.33 -1.28
N SER A 71 4.47 -6.65 -1.36
CA SER A 71 4.23 -7.38 -2.60
C SER A 71 2.80 -7.19 -3.09
N ARG A 72 2.59 -7.45 -4.40
CA ARG A 72 1.25 -7.48 -5.01
C ARG A 72 0.27 -8.35 -4.20
N THR A 73 0.71 -9.53 -3.79
CA THR A 73 -0.12 -10.47 -3.03
C THR A 73 -0.55 -9.88 -1.68
N GLU A 74 0.37 -9.27 -0.94
CA GLU A 74 0.07 -8.62 0.35
C GLU A 74 -0.89 -7.43 0.18
N LEU A 75 -0.70 -6.62 -0.86
CA LEU A 75 -1.59 -5.51 -1.18
C LEU A 75 -3.00 -5.98 -1.55
N ILE A 76 -3.14 -7.11 -2.24
CA ILE A 76 -4.45 -7.70 -2.53
C ILE A 76 -5.08 -8.28 -1.26
N GLN A 77 -4.33 -8.91 -0.37
CA GLN A 77 -4.85 -9.36 0.93
C GLN A 77 -5.33 -8.19 1.79
N TRP A 78 -4.61 -7.07 1.78
CA TRP A 78 -5.05 -5.83 2.41
C TRP A 78 -6.38 -5.32 1.83
N LEU A 79 -6.53 -5.31 0.50
CA LEU A 79 -7.80 -4.96 -0.17
C LEU A 79 -8.94 -5.89 0.25
N LYS A 80 -8.68 -7.19 0.32
CA LYS A 80 -9.64 -8.20 0.80
C LYS A 80 -10.08 -7.90 2.24
N ALA A 81 -9.15 -7.53 3.12
CA ALA A 81 -9.48 -7.13 4.49
C ALA A 81 -10.35 -5.84 4.51
N CYS A 82 -10.05 -4.85 3.67
CA CYS A 82 -10.89 -3.66 3.54
C CYS A 82 -12.31 -3.99 3.09
N VAL A 83 -12.49 -4.88 2.11
CA VAL A 83 -13.81 -5.36 1.68
C VAL A 83 -14.51 -6.11 2.81
N GLN A 84 -13.78 -6.95 3.56
CA GLN A 84 -14.34 -7.71 4.67
C GLN A 84 -14.88 -6.82 5.79
N ALA A 85 -14.23 -5.68 6.03
CA ALA A 85 -14.63 -4.69 7.04
C ALA A 85 -15.83 -3.80 6.64
N THR A 86 -16.39 -3.99 5.44
CA THR A 86 -17.58 -3.25 4.99
C THR A 86 -18.88 -3.87 5.47
N ASP A 87 -19.93 -3.05 5.59
CA ASP A 87 -21.31 -3.49 5.85
C ASP A 87 -22.04 -4.03 4.61
N LEU A 88 -21.30 -4.48 3.59
CA LEU A 88 -21.88 -5.09 2.41
C LEU A 88 -22.65 -6.37 2.75
N GLU A 89 -23.72 -6.61 2.00
CA GLU A 89 -24.45 -7.88 2.03
C GLU A 89 -23.46 -9.07 1.84
N PRO A 90 -23.60 -10.18 2.60
CA PRO A 90 -22.68 -11.32 2.52
C PRO A 90 -22.41 -11.83 1.10
N ALA A 91 -23.42 -11.87 0.23
CA ALA A 91 -23.27 -12.31 -1.16
C ALA A 91 -22.35 -11.37 -1.97
N LYS A 92 -22.58 -10.06 -1.89
CA LYS A 92 -21.75 -9.04 -2.56
C LYS A 92 -20.34 -9.01 -2.03
N ARG A 93 -20.18 -9.16 -0.71
CA ARG A 93 -18.87 -9.25 -0.07
C ARG A 93 -18.09 -10.45 -0.61
N ARG A 94 -18.72 -11.63 -0.64
CA ARG A 94 -18.11 -12.85 -1.17
C ARG A 94 -17.75 -12.72 -2.65
N GLU A 95 -18.65 -12.17 -3.47
CA GLU A 95 -18.40 -11.93 -4.89
C GLU A 95 -17.14 -11.06 -5.10
N LEU A 96 -16.97 -10.00 -4.30
CA LEU A 96 -15.77 -9.15 -4.34
C LEU A 96 -14.51 -9.89 -3.88
N GLN A 97 -14.60 -10.74 -2.85
CA GLN A 97 -13.46 -11.56 -2.42
C GLN A 97 -13.00 -12.49 -3.56
N GLU A 98 -13.93 -13.17 -4.21
CA GLU A 98 -13.64 -14.06 -5.34
C GLU A 98 -13.08 -13.29 -6.55
N ALA A 99 -13.54 -12.06 -6.79
CA ALA A 99 -12.97 -11.19 -7.82
C ALA A 99 -11.52 -10.80 -7.49
N LEU A 100 -11.23 -10.45 -6.24
CA LEU A 100 -9.87 -10.12 -5.78
C LEU A 100 -8.93 -11.33 -5.82
N ASP A 101 -9.43 -12.53 -5.52
CA ASP A 101 -8.66 -13.77 -5.65
C ASP A 101 -8.25 -14.03 -7.10
N ARG A 102 -9.18 -13.89 -8.05
CA ARG A 102 -8.86 -13.98 -9.49
C ARG A 102 -7.84 -12.92 -9.92
N ILE A 103 -7.95 -11.70 -9.41
CA ILE A 103 -6.97 -10.62 -9.71
C ILE A 103 -5.58 -10.96 -9.19
N ALA A 104 -5.48 -11.67 -8.06
CA ALA A 104 -4.20 -12.08 -7.48
C ALA A 104 -3.44 -13.09 -8.34
N GLU A 105 -4.17 -13.96 -9.04
CA GLU A 105 -3.61 -14.99 -9.91
C GLU A 105 -3.20 -14.47 -11.30
N LEU A 106 -3.69 -13.29 -11.69
CA LEU A 106 -3.45 -12.69 -13.00
C LEU A 106 -2.36 -11.61 -12.95
N ALA A 107 -1.70 -11.43 -14.10
CA ALA A 107 -0.71 -10.40 -14.27
C ALA A 107 -1.32 -8.99 -14.11
N PRO A 108 -0.55 -7.99 -13.64
CA PRO A 108 -1.07 -6.63 -13.46
C PRO A 108 -1.68 -6.00 -14.71
N ASP A 109 -1.22 -6.35 -15.91
CA ASP A 109 -1.73 -5.82 -17.18
C ASP A 109 -2.83 -6.68 -17.83
N ASP A 110 -3.17 -7.83 -17.24
CA ASP A 110 -4.15 -8.74 -17.83
C ASP A 110 -5.53 -8.07 -17.80
N THR A 111 -6.04 -7.78 -19.00
CA THR A 111 -7.30 -7.06 -19.21
C THR A 111 -8.51 -7.80 -18.64
N LYS A 112 -8.42 -9.11 -18.38
CA LYS A 112 -9.46 -9.88 -17.67
C LYS A 112 -9.68 -9.39 -16.24
N THR A 113 -8.70 -8.73 -15.64
CA THR A 113 -8.83 -8.13 -14.30
C THR A 113 -9.71 -6.88 -14.27
N ALA A 114 -9.90 -6.20 -15.40
CA ALA A 114 -10.63 -4.93 -15.47
C ALA A 114 -12.06 -5.04 -14.94
N ALA A 115 -12.78 -6.11 -15.28
CA ALA A 115 -14.14 -6.34 -14.79
C ALA A 115 -14.20 -6.48 -13.25
N GLY A 116 -13.19 -7.11 -12.64
CA GLY A 116 -13.09 -7.22 -11.18
C GLY A 116 -12.85 -5.86 -10.51
N TRP A 117 -12.00 -5.02 -11.11
CA TRP A 117 -11.76 -3.66 -10.64
C TRP A 117 -12.98 -2.74 -10.78
N ASP A 118 -13.67 -2.77 -11.92
CA ASP A 118 -14.92 -2.03 -12.12
C ASP A 118 -16.01 -2.49 -11.14
N ARG A 119 -16.07 -3.79 -10.85
CA ARG A 119 -16.99 -4.33 -9.85
C ARG A 119 -16.68 -3.80 -8.46
N LEU A 120 -15.40 -3.78 -8.06
CA LEU A 120 -14.97 -3.17 -6.79
C LEU A 120 -15.38 -1.69 -6.72
N ARG A 121 -15.12 -0.94 -7.79
CA ARG A 121 -15.51 0.48 -7.91
C ARG A 121 -17.01 0.69 -7.73
N ALA A 122 -17.83 -0.16 -8.36
CA ALA A 122 -19.29 -0.05 -8.33
C ALA A 122 -19.92 -0.50 -7.00
N VAL A 123 -19.43 -1.60 -6.42
CA VAL A 123 -20.05 -2.24 -5.25
C VAL A 123 -19.48 -1.72 -3.93
N ALA A 124 -18.19 -1.38 -3.90
CA ALA A 124 -17.50 -0.89 -2.71
C ALA A 124 -16.77 0.44 -2.98
N PRO A 125 -17.49 1.51 -3.39
CA PRO A 125 -16.87 2.77 -3.79
C PRO A 125 -16.00 3.40 -2.70
N ARG A 126 -16.36 3.24 -1.42
CA ARG A 126 -15.54 3.72 -0.30
C ARG A 126 -14.19 2.98 -0.19
N VAL A 127 -14.18 1.67 -0.43
CA VAL A 127 -12.94 0.87 -0.47
C VAL A 127 -12.12 1.25 -1.69
N TRP A 128 -12.76 1.45 -2.83
CA TRP A 128 -12.12 1.93 -4.05
C TRP A 128 -11.40 3.26 -3.83
N GLU A 129 -12.07 4.25 -3.25
CA GLU A 129 -11.48 5.57 -2.98
C GLU A 129 -10.30 5.48 -1.99
N LEU A 130 -10.46 4.72 -0.90
CA LEU A 130 -9.38 4.47 0.06
C LEU A 130 -8.16 3.83 -0.63
N ALA A 131 -8.40 2.89 -1.53
CA ALA A 131 -7.36 2.10 -2.17
C ALA A 131 -6.79 2.72 -3.44
N LYS A 132 -7.28 3.86 -3.93
CA LYS A 132 -6.78 4.49 -5.17
C LYS A 132 -5.26 4.55 -5.28
N PRO A 133 -4.50 4.98 -4.24
CA PRO A 133 -3.04 5.01 -4.31
C PRO A 133 -2.42 3.62 -4.51
N VAL A 134 -3.04 2.58 -3.95
CA VAL A 134 -2.61 1.19 -4.01
C VAL A 134 -3.01 0.55 -5.34
N ILE A 135 -4.23 0.81 -5.81
CA ILE A 135 -4.76 0.30 -7.09
C ILE A 135 -3.83 0.72 -8.25
N ASN A 136 -3.30 1.95 -8.23
CA ASN A 136 -2.36 2.42 -9.24
C ASN A 136 -1.05 1.61 -9.32
N VAL A 137 -0.66 0.95 -8.23
CA VAL A 137 0.50 0.04 -8.19
C VAL A 137 0.09 -1.39 -8.57
N LEU A 138 -1.17 -1.75 -8.33
CA LEU A 138 -1.74 -3.07 -8.66
C LEU A 138 -2.19 -3.22 -10.11
N ILE A 139 -2.33 -2.15 -10.88
CA ILE A 139 -2.76 -2.23 -12.29
C ILE A 139 -1.66 -1.80 -13.24
N GLY A 140 -1.46 -2.61 -14.28
CA GLY A 140 -0.64 -2.26 -15.44
C GLY A 140 -1.37 -1.31 -16.38
N GLU A 141 -0.64 -0.80 -17.38
CA GLU A 141 -1.14 0.22 -18.31
C GLU A 141 -2.36 -0.25 -19.13
N GLY A 142 -2.40 -1.52 -19.54
CA GLY A 142 -3.52 -2.09 -20.29
C GLY A 142 -4.84 -2.01 -19.52
N VAL A 143 -4.83 -2.39 -18.25
CA VAL A 143 -5.98 -2.33 -17.35
C VAL A 143 -6.34 -0.87 -17.00
N ARG A 144 -5.33 -0.01 -16.77
CA ARG A 144 -5.52 1.42 -16.52
C ARG A 144 -6.32 2.11 -17.63
N LYS A 145 -5.96 1.86 -18.89
CA LYS A 145 -6.68 2.39 -20.08
C LYS A 145 -8.13 1.95 -20.12
N MET A 146 -8.42 0.68 -19.81
CA MET A 146 -9.80 0.16 -19.77
C MET A 146 -10.63 0.82 -18.67
N LEU A 147 -10.02 1.02 -17.50
CA LEU A 147 -10.66 1.61 -16.33
C LEU A 147 -10.77 3.14 -16.38
N ARG A 148 -10.19 3.77 -17.40
CA ARG A 148 -10.09 5.23 -17.60
C ARG A 148 -9.44 5.95 -16.41
N LEU A 149 -8.32 5.39 -15.94
CA LEU A 149 -7.51 5.88 -14.81
C LEU A 149 -6.19 6.51 -15.27
#